data_AF-X6DAE7-F1
#
_entry.id   AF-X6DAE7-F1
#
_cell.length_a   1.000
_cell.length_b   1.000
_cell.length_c   1.000
_cell.angle_alpha   90.00
_cell.angle_beta   90.00
_cell.angle_gamma   90.00
#
_symmetry.space_group_name_H-M   'P 1'
#
loop_
_entity.id
_entity.type
_entity.pdbx_description
1 polymer ?
#
loop_
_entity_poly.entity_id
_entity_poly.type
_entity_poly.pdbx_seq_one_letter_code
_entity_poly.pdbx_strand_id
1 'polypeptide(L)'
;FSQLNNDRFKSFVGDQSKLGDLRGVAATLEPQSFDVIIDDGSHASFDEQLTLCEFFPLLAEGGWYFLEDLDWQPPGEDLGKITLTKTLLREIQQHGTARSVDPLGVSALADQFAEILFFDSHYELNRAKLLGGLVAIRKGASGLSVRRSLAPARE
;
A
#
# COMPACT_ATOMS: atom_id res chain seq x y z
N PHE A 1 3.30 9.60 21.91
CA PHE A 1 3.85 10.09 20.62
C PHE A 1 3.02 11.23 20.02
N SER A 2 1.69 11.14 19.96
CA SER A 2 0.80 12.14 19.33
C SER A 2 0.83 13.58 19.90
N GLN A 3 1.49 13.81 21.03
CA GLN A 3 1.66 15.14 21.63
C GLN A 3 2.90 15.89 21.11
N LEU A 4 3.77 15.24 20.32
CA LEU A 4 4.92 15.89 19.72
C LEU A 4 4.50 16.62 18.44
N ASN A 5 4.15 17.91 18.58
CA ASN A 5 3.82 18.79 17.46
C ASN A 5 4.76 20.00 17.42
N ASN A 6 5.36 20.27 16.27
CA ASN A 6 6.19 21.44 15.98
C ASN A 6 6.28 21.65 14.45
N ASP A 7 7.11 22.60 14.01
CA ASP A 7 7.26 22.94 12.59
C ASP A 7 7.70 21.77 11.69
N ARG A 8 8.29 20.71 12.26
CA ARG A 8 8.77 19.52 11.53
C ARG A 8 7.93 18.27 11.76
N PHE A 9 7.06 18.27 12.77
CA PHE A 9 6.27 17.11 13.14
C PHE A 9 4.84 17.53 13.43
N LYS A 10 3.89 16.92 12.71
CA LYS A 10 2.47 17.07 12.96
C LYS A 10 1.86 15.69 13.13
N SER A 11 1.16 15.51 14.24
CA SER A 11 0.46 14.28 14.58
C SER A 11 -1.02 14.43 14.29
N PHE A 12 -1.62 13.36 13.76
CA PHE A 12 -3.05 13.21 13.60
C PHE A 12 -3.50 11.99 14.41
N VAL A 13 -4.73 12.02 14.94
CA VAL A 13 -5.31 10.91 15.70
C VAL A 13 -6.49 10.38 14.91
N GLY A 14 -6.47 9.10 14.59
CA GLY A 14 -7.53 8.40 13.88
C GLY A 14 -7.32 6.88 13.94
N ASP A 15 -8.40 6.14 13.74
CA ASP A 15 -8.41 4.68 13.63
C ASP A 15 -8.32 4.27 12.14
N GLN A 16 -7.27 3.50 11.80
CA GLN A 16 -7.00 3.05 10.43
C GLN A 16 -8.12 2.18 9.86
N SER A 17 -8.90 1.51 10.71
CA SER A 17 -10.07 0.71 10.30
C SER A 17 -11.31 1.57 10.02
N LYS A 18 -11.24 2.89 10.23
CA LYS A 18 -12.38 3.82 10.08
C LYS A 18 -12.15 4.75 8.90
N LEU A 19 -12.92 4.52 7.85
CA LEU A 19 -12.94 5.36 6.65
C LEU A 19 -13.14 6.85 6.97
N GLY A 20 -14.01 7.17 7.93
CA GLY A 20 -14.27 8.56 8.34
C GLY A 20 -13.04 9.25 8.94
N ASP A 21 -12.25 8.51 9.71
CA ASP A 21 -11.04 9.03 10.36
C ASP A 21 -9.95 9.28 9.31
N LEU A 22 -9.70 8.32 8.43
CA LEU A 22 -8.75 8.46 7.32
C LEU A 22 -9.11 9.65 6.43
N ARG A 23 -10.37 9.77 6.01
CA ARG A 23 -10.84 10.93 5.23
C ARG A 23 -10.71 12.24 5.98
N GLY A 24 -11.00 12.23 7.28
CA GLY A 24 -10.81 13.39 8.14
C GLY A 24 -9.36 13.86 8.14
N VAL A 25 -8.40 12.94 8.23
CA VAL A 25 -6.96 13.26 8.15
C VAL A 25 -6.59 13.74 6.74
N ALA A 26 -6.94 13.00 5.70
CA ALA A 26 -6.61 13.32 4.31
C ALA A 26 -7.12 14.71 3.90
N ALA A 27 -8.31 15.11 4.37
CA ALA A 27 -8.89 16.43 4.09
C ALA A 27 -8.10 17.60 4.71
N THR A 28 -7.19 17.36 5.65
CA THR A 28 -6.32 18.38 6.26
C THR A 28 -4.94 18.48 5.61
N LEU A 29 -4.68 17.64 4.61
CA LEU A 29 -3.41 17.49 3.93
C LEU A 29 -3.57 17.89 2.46
N GLU A 30 -2.53 18.51 1.91
CA GLU A 30 -2.54 18.88 0.50
C GLU A 30 -2.37 17.62 -0.37
N PRO A 31 -3.17 17.44 -1.45
CA PRO A 31 -2.96 16.35 -2.39
C PRO A 31 -1.57 16.40 -3.01
N GLN A 32 -1.00 15.24 -3.34
CA GLN A 32 0.31 15.12 -3.99
C GLN A 32 1.46 15.87 -3.30
N SER A 33 1.39 16.02 -1.97
CA SER A 33 2.37 16.77 -1.18
C SER A 33 3.41 15.90 -0.47
N PHE A 34 3.22 14.57 -0.46
CA PHE A 34 4.15 13.65 0.20
C PHE A 34 5.07 12.98 -0.81
N ASP A 35 6.39 13.05 -0.58
CA ASP A 35 7.36 12.27 -1.36
C ASP A 35 7.34 10.78 -0.97
N VAL A 36 7.04 10.51 0.31
CA VAL A 36 7.06 9.18 0.92
C VAL A 36 5.88 9.02 1.86
N ILE A 37 5.21 7.88 1.80
CA ILE A 37 4.22 7.41 2.78
C ILE A 37 4.66 6.02 3.26
N ILE A 38 4.60 5.77 4.57
CA ILE A 38 4.92 4.48 5.19
C ILE A 38 3.69 4.04 5.98
N ASP A 39 3.21 2.85 5.69
CA ASP A 39 2.13 2.18 6.39
C ASP A 39 2.71 1.03 7.23
N ASP A 40 2.96 1.35 8.49
CA ASP A 40 3.43 0.47 9.56
C ASP A 40 2.39 0.48 10.69
N GLY A 41 1.13 0.26 10.28
CA GLY A 41 -0.07 0.43 11.10
C GLY A 41 -0.52 -0.84 11.81
N SER A 42 -1.79 -1.23 11.60
CA SER A 42 -2.36 -2.40 12.28
C SER A 42 -1.96 -3.74 11.64
N HIS A 43 -1.43 -3.71 10.41
CA HIS A 43 -1.10 -4.86 9.55
C HIS A 43 -2.31 -5.74 9.17
N ALA A 44 -3.54 -5.37 9.55
CA ALA A 44 -4.73 -6.03 9.04
C ALA A 44 -4.93 -5.63 7.58
N SER A 45 -5.14 -6.60 6.68
CA SER A 45 -5.20 -6.27 5.25
C SER A 45 -6.35 -5.34 4.88
N PHE A 46 -7.46 -5.36 5.64
CA PHE A 46 -8.52 -4.39 5.45
C PHE A 46 -8.03 -2.95 5.69
N ASP A 47 -7.31 -2.72 6.78
CA ASP A 47 -6.82 -1.40 7.19
C ASP A 47 -5.74 -0.89 6.24
N GLU A 48 -4.79 -1.75 5.84
CA GLU A 48 -3.74 -1.44 4.86
C GLU A 48 -4.35 -1.04 3.50
N GLN A 49 -5.31 -1.82 3.01
CA GLN A 49 -5.97 -1.55 1.72
C GLN A 49 -6.82 -0.28 1.78
N LEU A 50 -7.52 -0.05 2.89
CA LEU A 50 -8.32 1.14 3.09
C LEU A 50 -7.43 2.39 3.11
N THR A 51 -6.31 2.32 3.83
CA THR A 51 -5.34 3.42 3.94
C THR A 51 -4.65 3.67 2.61
N LEU A 52 -4.25 2.62 1.89
CA LEU A 52 -3.72 2.74 0.54
C LEU A 52 -4.72 3.50 -0.36
N CYS A 53 -6.00 3.09 -0.38
CA CYS A 53 -7.01 3.77 -1.19
C CYS A 53 -7.17 5.26 -0.85
N GLU A 54 -7.20 5.61 0.43
CA GLU A 54 -7.48 6.98 0.86
C GLU A 54 -6.24 7.90 0.87
N PHE A 55 -5.03 7.37 1.09
CA PHE A 55 -3.80 8.16 1.21
C PHE A 55 -2.92 8.15 -0.05
N PHE A 56 -3.08 7.18 -0.96
CA PHE A 56 -2.33 7.19 -2.23
C PHE A 56 -2.53 8.46 -3.07
N PRO A 57 -3.70 9.14 -3.07
CA PRO A 57 -3.86 10.45 -3.71
C PRO A 57 -2.97 11.55 -3.13
N LEU A 58 -2.58 11.46 -1.86
CA LEU A 58 -1.72 12.43 -1.18
C LEU A 58 -0.25 12.28 -1.59
N LEU A 59 0.14 11.10 -2.09
CA LEU A 59 1.50 10.84 -2.57
C LEU A 59 1.77 11.62 -3.86
N ALA A 60 2.93 12.29 -3.93
CA ALA A 60 3.41 13.00 -5.10
C ALA A 60 3.72 12.02 -6.24
N GLU A 61 3.68 12.52 -7.48
CA GLU A 61 4.13 11.74 -8.64
C GLU A 61 5.60 11.34 -8.49
N GLY A 62 5.93 10.09 -8.80
CA GLY A 62 7.26 9.54 -8.60
C GLY A 62 7.61 9.22 -7.14
N GLY A 63 6.75 9.58 -6.18
CA GLY A 63 6.88 9.25 -4.76
C GLY A 63 6.66 7.76 -4.46
N TRP A 64 6.97 7.37 -3.24
CA TRP A 64 6.93 5.98 -2.78
C TRP A 64 5.97 5.74 -1.63
N TYR A 65 5.15 4.69 -1.75
CA TYR A 65 4.33 4.15 -0.66
C TYR A 65 4.94 2.83 -0.19
N PHE A 66 5.18 2.68 1.11
CA PHE A 66 5.68 1.45 1.72
C PHE A 66 4.59 0.81 2.59
N LEU A 67 4.46 -0.51 2.51
CA LEU A 67 3.57 -1.34 3.34
C LEU A 67 4.41 -2.38 4.07
N GLU A 68 4.27 -2.48 5.39
CA GLU A 68 5.02 -3.44 6.23
C GLU A 68 4.13 -4.58 6.76
N ASP A 69 4.74 -5.74 7.01
CA ASP A 69 4.13 -6.92 7.63
C ASP A 69 2.90 -7.52 6.93
N LEU A 70 2.92 -7.57 5.60
CA LEU A 70 1.79 -8.05 4.79
C LEU A 70 1.51 -9.58 4.85
N ASP A 71 2.19 -10.32 5.71
CA ASP A 71 2.03 -11.79 5.88
C ASP A 71 1.22 -12.16 7.15
N TRP A 72 0.61 -11.17 7.81
CA TRP A 72 -0.18 -11.34 9.04
C TRP A 72 -1.64 -10.88 8.87
N GLN A 73 -2.55 -11.43 9.69
CA GLN A 73 -3.94 -11.01 9.83
C GLN A 73 -4.40 -11.17 11.28
N PRO A 74 -5.34 -10.35 11.77
CA PRO A 74 -5.93 -10.52 13.09
C PRO A 74 -6.75 -11.83 13.16
N PRO A 75 -6.81 -12.48 14.34
CA PRO A 75 -7.60 -13.69 14.51
C PRO A 75 -9.09 -13.44 14.25
N GLY A 76 -9.72 -14.30 13.43
CA GLY A 76 -11.14 -14.20 13.09
C GLY A 76 -11.44 -13.41 11.82
N GLU A 77 -10.41 -12.89 11.12
CA GLU A 77 -10.57 -12.28 9.81
C GLU A 77 -11.12 -13.30 8.79
N ASP A 78 -12.13 -12.91 8.02
CA ASP A 78 -12.74 -13.76 7.00
C ASP A 78 -12.03 -13.56 5.66
N LEU A 79 -11.15 -14.49 5.31
CA LEU A 79 -10.41 -14.49 4.04
C LEU A 79 -11.31 -14.58 2.80
N GLY A 80 -12.60 -14.91 2.96
CA GLY A 80 -13.59 -14.84 1.89
C GLY A 80 -14.11 -13.42 1.63
N LYS A 81 -13.87 -12.48 2.54
CA LYS A 81 -14.33 -11.08 2.43
C LYS A 81 -13.20 -10.11 2.09
N ILE A 82 -11.97 -10.43 2.45
CA ILE A 82 -10.80 -9.60 2.20
C ILE A 82 -9.62 -10.47 1.77
N THR A 83 -8.99 -10.12 0.65
CA THR A 83 -7.76 -10.77 0.20
C THR A 83 -6.58 -10.21 0.99
N LEU A 84 -5.56 -11.02 1.28
CA LEU A 84 -4.29 -10.50 1.83
C LEU A 84 -3.72 -9.41 0.92
N THR A 85 -3.32 -8.27 1.48
CA THR A 85 -2.79 -7.13 0.72
C THR A 85 -1.63 -7.54 -0.18
N LYS A 86 -0.72 -8.38 0.32
CA LYS A 86 0.39 -8.95 -0.46
C LYS A 86 -0.08 -9.69 -1.69
N THR A 87 -1.07 -10.57 -1.55
CA THR A 87 -1.65 -11.36 -2.65
C THR A 87 -2.32 -10.44 -3.65
N LEU A 88 -3.12 -9.49 -3.17
CA LEU A 88 -3.83 -8.53 -4.01
C LEU A 88 -2.85 -7.70 -4.87
N LEU A 89 -1.79 -7.17 -4.26
CA LEU A 89 -0.77 -6.39 -4.97
C LEU A 89 0.04 -7.25 -5.95
N ARG A 90 0.28 -8.54 -5.67
CA ARG A 90 0.92 -9.45 -6.63
C ARG A 90 0.04 -9.69 -7.84
N GLU A 91 -1.27 -9.87 -7.65
CA GLU A 91 -2.22 -10.01 -8.75
C GLU A 91 -2.24 -8.74 -9.61
N ILE A 92 -2.31 -7.56 -8.99
CA ILE A 92 -2.26 -6.28 -9.70
C ILE A 92 -0.94 -6.15 -10.48
N GLN A 93 0.21 -6.47 -9.87
CA GLN A 93 1.52 -6.43 -10.54
C GLN A 93 1.56 -7.37 -11.76
N GLN A 94 1.02 -8.58 -11.65
CA GLN A 94 1.10 -9.62 -12.69
C GLN A 94 0.02 -9.48 -13.78
N HIS A 95 -1.13 -8.91 -13.44
CA HIS A 95 -2.33 -8.96 -14.29
C HIS A 95 -2.93 -7.58 -14.58
N GLY A 96 -2.43 -6.51 -13.95
CA GLY A 96 -2.97 -5.16 -14.05
C GLY A 96 -4.25 -4.93 -13.24
N THR A 97 -4.75 -5.95 -12.53
CA THR A 97 -5.98 -5.88 -11.72
C THR A 97 -5.98 -7.05 -10.72
N ALA A 98 -6.71 -6.89 -9.61
CA ALA A 98 -7.02 -8.02 -8.74
C ALA A 98 -7.85 -9.07 -9.48
N ARG A 99 -7.64 -10.33 -9.11
CA ARG A 99 -8.45 -11.50 -9.50
C ARG A 99 -9.19 -12.10 -8.31
N SER A 100 -8.71 -11.82 -7.11
CA SER A 100 -9.34 -12.16 -5.85
C SER A 100 -10.28 -11.05 -5.35
N VAL A 101 -10.87 -11.24 -4.17
CA VAL A 101 -11.84 -10.32 -3.57
C VAL A 101 -11.17 -8.99 -3.23
N ASP A 102 -11.64 -7.91 -3.87
CA ASP A 102 -11.14 -6.54 -3.72
C ASP A 102 -12.30 -5.62 -3.32
N PRO A 103 -12.76 -5.66 -2.06
CA PRO A 103 -13.95 -4.94 -1.63
C PRO A 103 -13.71 -3.43 -1.52
N LEU A 104 -12.45 -3.02 -1.39
CA LEU A 104 -12.03 -1.63 -1.20
C LEU A 104 -11.56 -0.95 -2.50
N GLY A 105 -11.46 -1.72 -3.60
CA GLY A 105 -11.19 -1.20 -4.92
C GLY A 105 -9.74 -0.78 -5.14
N VAL A 106 -8.78 -1.46 -4.51
CA VAL A 106 -7.34 -1.19 -4.69
C VAL A 106 -6.94 -1.29 -6.16
N SER A 107 -7.58 -2.19 -6.92
CA SER A 107 -7.36 -2.34 -8.37
C SER A 107 -7.62 -1.06 -9.16
N ALA A 108 -8.46 -0.14 -8.65
CA ALA A 108 -8.70 1.15 -9.31
C ALA A 108 -7.45 2.07 -9.31
N LEU A 109 -6.47 1.77 -8.46
CA LEU A 109 -5.19 2.46 -8.43
C LEU A 109 -4.14 1.86 -9.39
N ALA A 110 -4.41 0.71 -10.02
CA ALA A 110 -3.42 -0.04 -10.79
C ALA A 110 -2.74 0.80 -11.89
N ASP A 111 -3.50 1.61 -12.63
CA ASP A 111 -2.97 2.49 -13.68
C ASP A 111 -2.07 3.61 -13.16
N GLN A 112 -2.11 3.88 -11.84
CA GLN A 112 -1.26 4.87 -11.17
C GLN A 112 0.02 4.25 -10.59
N PHE A 113 0.15 2.92 -10.59
CA PHE A 113 1.35 2.23 -10.11
C PHE A 113 2.38 2.15 -11.23
N ALA A 114 3.46 2.92 -11.11
CA ALA A 114 4.59 2.82 -12.03
C ALA A 114 5.41 1.55 -11.79
N GLU A 115 5.51 1.14 -10.53
CA GLU A 115 6.27 -0.02 -10.11
C GLU A 115 5.74 -0.55 -8.77
N ILE A 116 5.76 -1.86 -8.60
CA ILE A 116 5.52 -2.54 -7.32
C ILE A 116 6.71 -3.45 -7.07
N LEU A 117 7.40 -3.26 -5.95
CA LEU A 117 8.57 -4.04 -5.54
C LEU A 117 8.23 -4.83 -4.28
N PHE A 118 8.48 -6.14 -4.33
CA PHE A 118 8.30 -7.03 -3.19
C PHE A 118 9.66 -7.35 -2.57
N PHE A 119 9.77 -7.10 -1.28
CA PHE A 119 10.91 -7.46 -0.45
C PHE A 119 10.47 -8.53 0.52
N ASP A 120 10.33 -9.74 0.01
CA ASP A 120 10.19 -10.93 0.86
C ASP A 120 11.55 -11.14 1.51
N SER A 121 11.64 -11.06 2.83
CA SER A 121 12.89 -11.13 3.59
C SER A 121 13.49 -12.56 3.60
N HIS A 122 13.80 -13.07 2.41
CA HIS A 122 14.25 -14.43 2.09
C HIS A 122 15.57 -14.82 2.75
N TYR A 123 16.32 -13.86 3.33
CA TYR A 123 17.63 -14.12 3.92
C TYR A 123 17.60 -14.33 5.45
N GLU A 124 16.70 -13.69 6.19
CA GLU A 124 16.66 -13.77 7.67
C GLU A 124 15.50 -14.63 8.20
N LEU A 125 14.41 -14.79 7.44
CA LEU A 125 13.20 -15.50 7.92
C LEU A 125 13.34 -17.03 7.99
N ASN A 126 14.22 -17.63 7.16
CA ASN A 126 14.40 -19.08 7.15
C ASN A 126 15.06 -19.62 8.44
N ARG A 127 15.74 -18.76 9.22
CA ARG A 127 16.32 -19.13 10.52
C ARG A 127 15.39 -18.90 11.71
N ALA A 128 14.39 -18.03 11.58
CA ALA A 128 13.63 -17.53 12.74
C ALA A 128 12.11 -17.78 12.72
N LYS A 129 11.53 -18.30 11.63
CA LYS A 129 10.05 -18.43 11.46
C LYS A 129 9.28 -17.12 11.65
N LEU A 130 9.91 -15.98 11.40
CA LEU A 130 9.22 -14.70 11.43
C LEU A 130 8.55 -14.49 10.05
N LEU A 131 7.34 -13.95 10.08
CA LEU A 131 6.61 -13.49 8.89
C LEU A 131 7.00 -12.02 8.71
N GLY A 132 7.08 -11.52 7.47
CA GLY A 132 7.49 -10.13 7.24
C GLY A 132 7.77 -9.84 5.78
N GLY A 133 6.73 -9.45 5.04
CA GLY A 133 6.86 -8.89 3.70
C GLY A 133 6.90 -7.37 3.78
N LEU A 134 7.75 -6.74 2.98
CA LEU A 134 7.70 -5.30 2.70
C LEU A 134 7.33 -5.12 1.23
N VAL A 135 6.41 -4.20 0.94
CA VAL A 135 6.10 -3.79 -0.43
C VAL A 135 6.36 -2.31 -0.59
N ALA A 136 7.03 -1.94 -1.69
CA ALA A 136 7.20 -0.56 -2.10
C ALA A 136 6.47 -0.32 -3.42
N ILE A 137 5.58 0.66 -3.46
CA ILE A 137 4.83 1.08 -4.65
C ILE A 137 5.32 2.45 -5.07
N ARG A 138 5.76 2.58 -6.32
CA ARG A 138 6.09 3.88 -6.90
C ARG A 138 4.88 4.44 -7.64
N LYS A 139 4.50 5.67 -7.32
CA LYS A 139 3.43 6.38 -8.05
C LYS A 139 3.93 6.86 -9.41
N GLY A 140 3.15 6.61 -10.45
CA GLY A 140 3.40 7.12 -11.80
C GLY A 140 3.04 8.59 -11.96
N ALA A 141 3.55 9.21 -13.02
CA ALA A 141 3.11 10.54 -13.42
C ALA A 141 1.71 10.44 -14.08
N SER A 142 0.80 11.32 -13.70
CA SER A 142 -0.51 11.41 -14.33
C SER A 142 -0.33 11.84 -15.79
N GLY A 143 -0.53 10.90 -16.72
CA GLY A 143 -0.46 11.17 -18.17
C GLY A 143 0.44 10.25 -19.01
N LEU A 144 1.14 9.27 -18.43
CA LEU A 144 1.83 8.24 -19.21
C LEU A 144 1.37 6.83 -18.84
N SER A 145 0.41 6.32 -19.61
CA SER A 145 0.20 4.87 -19.76
C SER A 145 1.47 4.26 -20.36
N VAL A 146 2.41 3.84 -19.51
CA VAL A 146 3.57 3.08 -19.97
C VAL A 146 3.19 1.61 -19.94
N ARG A 147 2.58 1.13 -21.02
CA ARG A 147 2.65 -0.30 -21.37
C ARG A 147 4.12 -0.63 -21.65
N ARG A 148 4.87 -1.08 -20.64
CA ARG A 148 6.13 -1.79 -20.85
C ARG A 148 5.82 -3.24 -21.12
N SER A 149 5.55 -3.58 -22.38
CA SER A 149 5.70 -4.94 -22.86
C SER A 149 7.19 -5.28 -22.85
N LEU A 150 7.64 -6.06 -21.88
CA LEU A 150 8.94 -6.71 -21.92
C LEU A 150 8.87 -7.79 -23.01
N ALA A 151 9.42 -7.50 -24.19
CA ALA A 151 9.73 -8.54 -25.17
C ALA A 151 10.94 -9.34 -24.66
N PRO A 152 10.95 -10.68 -24.80
CA PRO A 152 12.08 -11.49 -24.37
C PRO A 152 13.28 -11.19 -25.27
N ALA A 153 14.45 -11.03 -24.66
CA ALA A 153 15.73 -10.97 -25.36
C ALA A 153 15.87 -12.25 -26.21
N ARG A 154 16.04 -12.08 -27.52
CA ARG A 154 16.42 -13.16 -28.42
C ARG A 154 17.94 -13.25 -28.44
N GLU A 155 18.40 -14.48 -28.14
CA GLU A 155 19.67 -15.16 -28.44
C GLU A 155 21.00 -14.39 -28.28
#